data_AF-F6CYX8-F1
#
_entry.id   AF-F6CYX8-F1
#
_cell.length_a   1.000
_cell.length_b   1.000
_cell.length_c   1.000
_cell.angle_alpha   90.00
_cell.angle_beta   90.00
_cell.angle_gamma   90.00
#
_symmetry.space_group_name_H-M   'P 1'
#
loop_
_entity.id
_entity.type
_entity.pdbx_description
1 polymer ?
#
loop_
_entity_poly.entity_id
_entity_poly.type
_entity_poly.pdbx_seq_one_letter_code
_entity_poly.pdbx_strand_id
1 'polypeptide(L)' 'MWALLLWINQKILNLNNKLKEKREKNKRREESREVQLESRKLPEYLRKDLGLPPYDSYDKHDHL' A
#
# COMPACT_ATOMS: atom_id res chain seq x y z
N MET A 1 -32.13 -16.42 -22.86
CA MET A 1 -31.43 -17.30 -21.88
C MET A 1 -29.91 -17.13 -21.92
N TRP A 2 -29.25 -17.35 -23.06
CA TRP A 2 -27.79 -17.25 -23.17
C TRP A 2 -27.18 -15.89 -22.82
N ALA A 3 -27.85 -14.79 -23.21
CA ALA A 3 -27.40 -13.43 -22.90
C ALA A 3 -27.32 -13.14 -21.39
N LEU A 4 -28.24 -13.70 -20.59
CA LEU A 4 -28.23 -13.53 -19.13
C LEU A 4 -27.06 -14.28 -18.48
N LEU A 5 -26.75 -15.47 -18.97
CA LEU A 5 -25.60 -16.25 -18.51
C LEU A 5 -24.27 -15.54 -18.85
N LEU A 6 -24.15 -15.00 -20.06
CA LEU A 6 -23.00 -14.19 -20.48
C LEU A 6 -22.85 -12.94 -19.62
N TRP A 7 -23.95 -12.24 -19.34
CA TRP A 7 -23.95 -11.05 -18.51
C TRP A 7 -23.53 -11.32 -17.07
N ILE A 8 -24.04 -12.40 -16.46
CA ILE A 8 -23.66 -12.82 -15.11
C ILE A 8 -22.17 -13.18 -15.08
N ASN A 9 -21.68 -13.92 -16.07
CA ASN A 9 -20.28 -14.33 -16.15
C ASN A 9 -19.33 -13.12 -16.25
N GLN A 10 -19.64 -12.15 -17.12
CA GLN A 10 -18.90 -10.90 -17.21
C GLN A 10 -18.93 -10.11 -15.90
N LYS A 11 -20.06 -10.08 -15.21
CA LYS A 11 -20.19 -9.37 -13.94
C LYS A 11 -19.35 -10.02 -12.83
N ILE A 12 -19.31 -11.34 -12.77
CA ILE A 12 -18.48 -12.10 -11.83
C ILE A 12 -16.98 -11.86 -12.12
N LEU A 13 -16.57 -11.92 -13.39
CA LEU A 13 -15.19 -11.66 -13.79
C LEU A 13 -14.74 -10.24 -13.41
N ASN A 14 -15.57 -9.23 -13.68
CA ASN A 14 -15.27 -7.85 -13.32
C ASN A 14 -15.16 -7.66 -11.81
N LEU A 15 -16.03 -8.29 -11.02
CA LEU A 15 -15.98 -8.22 -9.57
C LEU A 15 -14.69 -8.85 -9.02
N ASN A 16 -14.32 -10.03 -9.53
CA ASN A 16 -13.10 -10.73 -9.13
C ASN A 16 -11.84 -9.93 -9.48
N ASN A 17 -11.79 -9.32 -10.68
CA ASN A 17 -10.67 -8.49 -11.08
C ASN A 17 -10.53 -7.25 -10.18
N LYS A 18 -11.65 -6.59 -9.86
CA LYS A 18 -11.65 -5.44 -8.94
C LYS A 18 -11.21 -5.81 -7.52
N LEU A 19 -11.61 -6.99 -7.03
CA LEU A 19 -11.17 -7.50 -5.74
C LEU A 19 -9.67 -7.85 -5.73
N LYS A 20 -9.16 -8.48 -6.79
CA LYS A 20 -7.73 -8.74 -6.95
C LYS A 20 -6.92 -7.45 -6.98
N GLU A 21 -7.33 -6.47 -7.78
CA GLU A 21 -6.65 -5.17 -7.87
C GLU A 21 -6.63 -4.44 -6.53
N LYS A 22 -7.74 -4.48 -5.77
CA LYS A 22 -7.80 -3.90 -4.42
C LYS A 22 -6.85 -4.62 -3.45
N ARG A 23 -6.76 -5.95 -3.51
CA ARG A 23 -5.82 -6.72 -2.69
C ARG A 23 -4.37 -6.41 -3.05
N GLU A 24 -4.01 -6.34 -4.32
CA GLU A 24 -2.66 -5.97 -4.75
C GLU A 24 -2.29 -4.55 -4.33
N LYS A 25 -3.20 -3.59 -4.47
CA LYS A 25 -2.99 -2.22 -3.99
C LYS A 25 -2.77 -2.17 -2.48
N ASN A 26 -3.52 -2.95 -1.71
CA ASN A 26 -3.34 -3.03 -0.26
C ASN A 26 -2.02 -3.71 0.11
N LYS A 27 -1.66 -4.80 -0.55
CA LYS A 27 -0.39 -5.51 -0.31
C LYS A 27 0.82 -4.61 -0.55
N ARG A 28 0.83 -3.86 -1.65
CA ARG A 28 1.90 -2.87 -1.95
C ARG A 28 1.96 -1.77 -0.90
N ARG A 29 0.82 -1.34 -0.36
CA ARG A 29 0.76 -0.35 0.73
C ARG A 29 1.29 -0.91 2.04
N GLU A 30 0.96 -2.16 2.37
CA GLU A 30 1.48 -2.86 3.55
C GLU A 30 2.99 -3.07 3.45
N GLU A 31 3.50 -3.58 2.33
CA GLU A 31 4.94 -3.74 2.09
C GLU A 31 5.69 -2.39 2.23
N SER A 32 5.13 -1.31 1.68
CA SER A 32 5.73 0.02 1.85
C SER A 32 5.69 0.54 3.30
N ARG A 33 4.67 0.16 4.08
CA ARG A 33 4.55 0.52 5.49
C ARG A 33 5.52 -0.27 6.36
N GLU A 34 5.69 -1.56 6.09
CA GLU A 34 6.66 -2.41 6.80
C GLU A 34 8.09 -1.89 6.59
N VAL A 35 8.47 -1.60 5.35
CA VAL A 35 9.78 -1.00 5.02
C VAL A 35 9.96 0.36 5.72
N GLN A 36 8.91 1.18 5.81
CA GLN A 36 8.94 2.45 6.54
C GLN A 36 9.07 2.27 8.06
N LEU A 37 8.45 1.24 8.64
CA LEU A 37 8.55 0.94 10.07
C LEU A 37 9.91 0.36 10.45
N GLU A 38 10.47 -0.52 9.63
CA GLU A 38 11.81 -1.06 9.86
C GLU A 38 12.88 0.02 9.73
N SER A 39 12.76 0.88 8.72
CA SER A 39 13.71 1.99 8.53
C SER A 39 13.66 3.06 9.63
N ARG A 40 12.56 3.17 10.39
CA ARG A 40 12.48 4.02 11.59
C ARG A 40 13.31 3.50 12.77
N LYS A 41 13.56 2.19 12.84
CA LYS A 41 14.39 1.58 13.89
C LYS A 41 15.88 1.63 13.57
N LEU A 42 16.24 2.01 12.34
CA LEU A 42 17.64 2.11 11.93
C LEU A 42 18.29 3.38 12.50
N PRO A 43 19.54 3.28 12.97
CA PRO A 43 20.28 4.45 13.41
C PRO A 43 20.58 5.39 12.23
N GLU A 44 20.73 6.67 12.54
CA GLU A 44 20.74 7.77 11.56
C GLU A 44 21.84 7.64 10.49
N TYR A 45 23.03 7.17 10.89
CA TYR A 45 24.15 6.94 9.96
C TYR A 45 23.81 5.90 8.89
N LEU A 46 23.08 4.83 9.26
CA LEU A 46 22.71 3.76 8.34
C LEU A 46 21.62 4.21 7.37
N ARG A 47 20.71 5.10 7.82
CA ARG A 47 19.67 5.69 6.97
C ARG A 47 20.26 6.56 5.87
N LYS A 48 21.31 7.32 6.21
CA LYS A 48 22.05 8.17 5.26
C LYS A 48 22.73 7.37 4.16
N ASP A 49 23.37 6.25 4.51
CA ASP A 49 24.02 5.35 3.54
C ASP A 49 23.01 4.68 2.60
N LEU A 50 21.79 4.41 3.11
CA LEU A 50 20.68 3.86 2.32
C LEU A 50 19.93 4.92 1.49
N GLY A 51 20.34 6.20 1.55
CA GLY A 51 19.67 7.29 0.83
C GLY A 51 18.24 7.55 1.30
N LEU A 52 17.88 7.11 2.52
CA LEU A 52 16.57 7.32 3.10
C LEU A 52 16.46 8.75 3.63
N PRO A 53 15.35 9.45 3.40
CA PRO A 53 15.20 10.83 3.85
C PRO A 53 15.26 10.90 5.39
N PRO A 54 15.87 11.94 5.97
CA PRO A 54 15.85 12.15 7.42
C PRO A 54 14.43 12.55 7.85
N TYR A 55 13.81 11.76 8.74
CA TYR A 55 12.50 12.06 9.34
C TYR A 55 12.64 12.82 10.67
N ASP A 56 13.76 13.51 10.85
CA ASP A 56 13.99 14.40 11.98
C ASP A 56 13.30 15.73 11.70
N SER A 57 11.97 15.65 11.61
CA SER A 57 11.05 16.78 11.74
C SER A 57 9.80 16.23 12.41
N TYR A 58 9.98 15.97 13.70
CA TYR A 58 8.96 16.10 14.74
C TYR A 58 7.68 16.79 14.25
N ASP A 59 6.56 16.08 14.27
CA ASP A 59 5.56 16.25 15.32
C ASP A 59 5.48 17.68 15.92
N LYS A 60 5.28 18.68 15.05
CA LYS A 60 5.09 20.10 15.41
C LYS A 60 3.74 20.65 14.95
N HIS A 61 2.75 19.77 14.73
CA HIS A 61 1.38 20.16 14.39
C HIS A 61 0.37 19.28 15.14
N ASP A 62 0.40 19.25 16.47
CA ASP A 62 -0.73 18.75 17.28
C ASP A 62 -0.84 19.44 18.65
N HIS A 63 -0.31 20.67 18.77
CA HIS A 63 -0.64 21.58 19.87
C HIS A 63 -0.84 22.99 19.31
N LEU A 64 -2.08 23.29 18.90
CA LEU A 64 -2.77 24.59 19.01
C LEU A 64 -4.20 24.46 18.49
#